data_AF-A0A7S4IK16-F1
#
_entry.id   AF-A0A7S4IK16-F1
#
_cell.length_a   1.000
_cell.length_b   1.000
_cell.length_c   1.000
_cell.angle_alpha   90.00
_cell.angle_beta   90.00
_cell.angle_gamma   90.00
#
_symmetry.space_group_name_H-M   'P 1'
#
loop_
_entity.id
_entity.type
_entity.pdbx_description
1 polymer ?
#
loop_
_entity_poly.entity_id
_entity_poly.type
_entity_poly.pdbx_seq_one_letter_code
_entity_poly.pdbx_strand_id
1 'polypeptide(L)'
;AHGLAHRDLKPDNFCFGSADPESSLKLIDFGLSLGPCVDARPSPGGGSMSMAGTLEHSAPETFPQPQPDGQQPRRLRYGQAADMWSVGAIFFKLLTGENLVELNRDRRAVDFGTRLRAVVAGDGATGVDRELIDDAARKIRSEEFVRRRIALARERAPPAACELLELLLQQDPAQRLTATQALKHRFITDSYLSPGSLPLRRYALDAETIDRMRRFAGAPGLRRLAVLVEAHLLGPQDDDTIKQQVCTFRAVDECGMGVLTAADIAAALRAQGHDVPADLEEICHKLD
;
A
#
# COMPACT_ATOMS: atom_id res chain seq x y z
N ALA A 1 -0.83 -9.50 3.51
CA ALA A 1 -0.94 -10.08 4.86
C ALA A 1 -2.38 -10.17 5.37
N HIS A 2 -3.10 -9.07 5.61
CA HIS A 2 -4.38 -9.09 6.35
C HIS A 2 -5.67 -9.15 5.49
N GLY A 3 -5.54 -9.30 4.17
CA GLY A 3 -6.69 -9.33 3.25
C GLY A 3 -7.52 -8.02 3.19
N LEU A 4 -6.98 -6.93 3.73
CA LEU A 4 -7.59 -5.59 3.69
C LEU A 4 -7.27 -4.90 2.36
N ALA A 5 -8.23 -4.11 1.86
CA ALA A 5 -8.04 -3.17 0.75
C ALA A 5 -8.46 -1.76 1.19
N HIS A 6 -7.65 -0.75 0.89
CA HIS A 6 -7.85 0.65 1.30
C HIS A 6 -8.89 1.37 0.43
N ARG A 7 -8.84 1.16 -0.89
CA ARG A 7 -9.81 1.62 -1.91
C ARG A 7 -9.86 3.13 -2.17
N ASP A 8 -8.93 3.89 -1.60
CA ASP A 8 -8.75 5.33 -1.88
C ASP A 8 -7.29 5.74 -1.68
N LEU A 9 -6.36 4.97 -2.23
CA LEU A 9 -4.96 5.38 -2.18
C LEU A 9 -4.74 6.59 -3.10
N LYS A 10 -4.34 7.71 -2.50
CA LYS A 10 -3.99 8.97 -3.15
C LYS A 10 -2.94 9.70 -2.31
N PRO A 11 -2.20 10.66 -2.87
CA PRO A 11 -1.15 11.37 -2.12
C PRO A 11 -1.66 12.03 -0.83
N ASP A 12 -2.89 12.56 -0.82
CA ASP A 12 -3.52 13.20 0.34
C ASP A 12 -3.74 12.25 1.53
N ASN A 13 -3.82 10.93 1.27
CA ASN A 13 -3.97 9.92 2.30
C ASN A 13 -2.61 9.42 2.83
N PHE A 14 -1.52 10.10 2.50
CA PHE A 14 -0.21 9.87 3.12
C PHE A 14 0.26 11.11 3.87
N CYS A 15 0.74 10.91 5.10
CA CYS A 15 1.30 11.96 5.94
C CYS A 15 2.69 11.57 6.42
N PHE A 16 3.62 12.52 6.42
CA PHE A 16 4.90 12.34 7.11
C PHE A 16 4.69 12.46 8.62
N GLY A 17 5.44 11.67 9.40
CA GLY A 17 5.34 11.70 10.86
C GLY A 17 5.87 13.00 11.49
N SER A 18 6.73 13.72 10.77
CA SER A 18 7.39 14.96 11.18
C SER A 18 7.89 15.71 9.93
N ALA A 19 8.45 16.91 10.12
CA ALA A 19 9.07 17.70 9.04
C ALA A 19 10.50 17.24 8.68
N ASP A 20 11.01 16.21 9.34
CA ASP A 20 12.32 15.62 9.06
C ASP A 20 12.31 15.00 7.65
N PRO A 21 13.30 15.28 6.78
CA PRO A 21 13.44 14.62 5.48
C PRO A 21 13.43 13.08 5.55
N GLU A 22 13.87 12.52 6.67
CA GLU A 22 13.91 11.07 6.90
C GLU A 22 12.68 10.55 7.67
N SER A 23 11.65 11.38 7.80
CA SER A 23 10.43 11.01 8.51
C SER A 23 9.71 9.86 7.81
N SER A 24 9.17 8.95 8.62
CA SER A 24 8.37 7.85 8.10
C SER A 24 7.10 8.37 7.43
N LEU A 25 6.82 7.90 6.21
CA LEU A 25 5.53 8.08 5.55
C LEU A 25 4.49 7.15 6.18
N LYS A 26 3.31 7.68 6.52
CA LYS A 26 2.21 6.96 7.14
C LYS A 26 0.96 7.07 6.27
N LEU A 27 0.32 5.93 6.01
CA LEU A 27 -0.99 5.87 5.39
C LEU A 27 -2.06 6.23 6.42
N ILE A 28 -2.94 7.15 6.05
CA ILE A 28 -4.04 7.65 6.88
C ILE A 28 -5.38 7.45 6.16
N ASP A 29 -6.48 7.64 6.90
CA ASP A 29 -7.86 7.58 6.41
C ASP A 29 -8.32 6.22 5.82
N PHE A 30 -8.65 5.31 6.74
CA PHE A 30 -9.22 4.00 6.41
C PHE A 30 -10.75 4.03 6.25
N GLY A 31 -11.38 5.21 6.11
CA GLY A 31 -12.84 5.38 6.10
C GLY A 31 -13.56 4.59 5.00
N LEU A 32 -12.83 4.17 3.96
CA LEU A 32 -13.36 3.44 2.80
C LEU A 32 -12.81 2.00 2.68
N SER A 33 -12.03 1.56 3.67
CA SER A 33 -11.38 0.25 3.68
C SER A 33 -12.37 -0.90 3.87
N LEU A 34 -12.11 -2.04 3.24
CA LEU A 34 -12.90 -3.28 3.39
C LEU A 34 -12.03 -4.45 3.87
N GLY A 35 -12.62 -5.26 4.77
CA GLY A 35 -12.02 -6.48 5.31
C GLY A 35 -12.15 -7.73 4.44
N PRO A 36 -11.39 -8.78 4.74
CA PRO A 36 -11.26 -10.01 3.95
C PRO A 36 -12.57 -10.81 3.76
N CYS A 37 -13.62 -10.53 4.54
CA CYS A 37 -14.87 -11.30 4.55
C CYS A 37 -16.00 -10.68 3.72
N VAL A 38 -15.76 -9.58 3.00
CA VAL A 38 -16.79 -8.97 2.16
C VAL A 38 -16.70 -9.55 0.75
N ASP A 39 -16.93 -10.86 0.64
CA ASP A 39 -17.73 -11.32 -0.49
C ASP A 39 -19.00 -10.49 -0.45
N ALA A 40 -19.26 -9.73 -1.51
CA ALA A 40 -20.47 -8.95 -1.64
C ALA A 40 -21.69 -9.88 -1.77
N ARG A 41 -21.98 -10.72 -0.76
CA ARG A 41 -23.22 -11.45 -0.64
C ARG A 41 -24.32 -10.40 -0.45
N PRO A 42 -25.37 -10.43 -1.29
CA PRO A 42 -26.47 -9.50 -1.13
C PRO A 42 -27.10 -9.74 0.25
N SER A 43 -27.06 -8.73 1.11
CA SER A 43 -28.09 -8.63 2.14
C SER A 43 -29.40 -8.39 1.39
N PRO A 44 -30.46 -9.20 1.62
CA PRO A 44 -31.77 -8.98 1.03
C PRO A 44 -32.38 -7.76 1.72
N GLY A 45 -32.01 -6.58 1.22
CA GLY A 45 -32.34 -5.30 1.83
C GLY A 45 -31.28 -4.25 1.49
N GLY A 46 -31.24 -3.80 0.23
CA GLY A 46 -30.69 -2.51 -0.18
C GLY A 46 -29.37 -2.07 0.46
N GLY A 47 -28.42 -2.98 0.66
CA GLY A 47 -27.14 -2.66 1.27
C GLY A 47 -26.34 -1.72 0.38
N SER A 48 -26.20 -0.47 0.82
CA SER A 48 -25.38 0.58 0.21
C SER A 48 -24.03 0.02 -0.23
N MET A 49 -23.83 -0.12 -1.55
CA MET A 49 -22.51 -0.40 -2.10
C MET A 49 -21.65 0.83 -1.79
N SER A 50 -20.70 0.70 -0.86
CA SER A 50 -19.71 1.74 -0.58
C SER A 50 -18.77 1.87 -1.77
N MET A 51 -19.22 2.54 -2.83
CA MET A 51 -18.40 2.98 -3.95
C MET A 51 -17.60 4.20 -3.48
N ALA A 52 -16.28 4.13 -3.63
CA ALA A 52 -15.31 4.95 -2.92
C ALA A 52 -14.07 5.13 -3.80
N GLY A 53 -13.39 6.28 -3.70
CA GLY A 53 -12.09 6.50 -4.34
C GLY A 53 -11.96 7.86 -5.03
N THR A 54 -10.77 8.14 -5.55
CA THR A 54 -10.46 9.33 -6.36
C THR A 54 -10.23 8.94 -7.83
N LEU A 55 -10.93 9.60 -8.76
CA LEU A 55 -11.02 9.22 -10.17
C LEU A 55 -9.65 9.07 -10.87
N GLU A 56 -8.70 9.95 -10.56
CA GLU A 56 -7.37 9.98 -11.17
C GLU A 56 -6.46 8.83 -10.73
N HIS A 57 -6.81 8.13 -9.65
CA HIS A 57 -6.07 6.98 -9.09
C HIS A 57 -6.85 5.66 -9.21
N SER A 58 -8.01 5.68 -9.84
CA SER A 58 -8.93 4.52 -9.88
C SER A 58 -8.56 3.51 -10.98
N ALA A 59 -8.64 2.22 -10.65
CA ALA A 59 -8.29 1.12 -11.54
C ALA A 59 -9.39 0.83 -12.59
N PRO A 60 -9.08 0.27 -13.77
CA PRO A 60 -10.05 0.03 -14.85
C PRO A 60 -11.27 -0.81 -14.41
N GLU A 61 -11.07 -1.77 -13.52
CA GLU A 61 -12.10 -2.67 -12.98
C GLU A 61 -13.04 -2.00 -11.96
N THR A 62 -12.69 -0.80 -11.48
CA THR A 62 -13.52 0.00 -10.56
C THR A 62 -14.60 0.82 -11.27
N PHE A 63 -14.52 0.91 -12.60
CA PHE A 63 -15.47 1.66 -13.42
C PHE A 63 -16.62 0.78 -13.91
N PRO A 64 -17.86 1.28 -13.97
CA PRO A 64 -19.01 0.56 -14.53
C PRO A 64 -18.72 0.08 -15.95
N GLN A 65 -18.99 -1.19 -16.25
CA GLN A 65 -18.90 -1.68 -17.63
C GLN A 65 -20.16 -1.30 -18.41
N PRO A 66 -20.04 -0.87 -19.68
CA PRO A 66 -21.19 -0.73 -20.56
C PRO A 66 -21.81 -2.11 -20.76
N GLN A 67 -23.05 -2.31 -20.32
CA GLN A 67 -23.75 -3.56 -20.55
C GLN A 67 -24.65 -3.45 -21.77
N PRO A 68 -24.68 -4.47 -22.65
CA PRO A 68 -25.77 -4.60 -23.61
C PRO A 68 -27.09 -4.80 -22.85
N ASP A 69 -28.15 -4.18 -23.38
CA ASP A 69 -29.46 -3.97 -22.75
C ASP A 69 -29.94 -5.06 -21.78
N GLY A 70 -30.32 -4.65 -20.57
CA GLY A 70 -31.20 -5.40 -19.67
C GLY A 70 -30.56 -6.37 -18.67
N GLN A 71 -29.24 -6.54 -18.66
CA GLN A 71 -28.57 -7.35 -17.62
C GLN A 71 -28.20 -6.50 -16.39
N GLN A 72 -28.18 -7.11 -15.19
CA GLN A 72 -27.75 -6.43 -13.97
C GLN A 72 -26.25 -6.10 -14.03
N PRO A 73 -25.80 -4.92 -13.56
CA PRO A 73 -24.38 -4.53 -13.57
C PRO A 73 -23.51 -5.62 -12.96
N ARG A 74 -22.56 -6.15 -13.74
CA ARG A 74 -21.51 -7.04 -13.22
C ARG A 74 -20.83 -6.31 -12.06
N ARG A 75 -20.83 -6.93 -10.88
CA ARG A 75 -20.28 -6.33 -9.65
C ARG A 75 -18.85 -5.84 -9.90
N LEU A 76 -18.62 -4.58 -9.59
CA LEU A 76 -17.29 -3.99 -9.56
C LEU A 76 -16.46 -4.72 -8.50
N ARG A 77 -15.37 -5.36 -8.95
CA ARG A 77 -14.47 -6.11 -8.06
C ARG A 77 -13.45 -5.14 -7.49
N TYR A 78 -13.75 -4.58 -6.32
CA TYR A 78 -12.79 -3.81 -5.55
C TYR A 78 -12.01 -4.75 -4.64
N GLY A 79 -10.70 -4.84 -4.86
CA GLY A 79 -9.81 -5.67 -4.05
C GLY A 79 -8.40 -5.09 -4.04
N GLN A 80 -7.46 -5.80 -3.43
CA GLN A 80 -6.07 -5.35 -3.25
C GLN A 80 -5.37 -4.99 -4.57
N ALA A 81 -5.73 -5.64 -5.68
CA ALA A 81 -5.21 -5.28 -7.00
C ALA A 81 -5.57 -3.84 -7.40
N ALA A 82 -6.75 -3.33 -7.04
CA ALA A 82 -7.15 -1.95 -7.33
C ALA A 82 -6.28 -0.94 -6.57
N ASP A 83 -5.91 -1.25 -5.32
CA ASP A 83 -4.95 -0.44 -4.55
C ASP A 83 -3.58 -0.40 -5.25
N MET A 84 -3.12 -1.52 -5.80
CA MET A 84 -1.84 -1.58 -6.53
C MET A 84 -1.85 -0.73 -7.81
N TRP A 85 -3.00 -0.59 -8.47
CA TRP A 85 -3.14 0.37 -9.56
C TRP A 85 -3.03 1.81 -9.06
N SER A 86 -3.70 2.14 -7.97
CA SER A 86 -3.61 3.46 -7.35
C SER A 86 -2.18 3.80 -6.95
N VAL A 87 -1.43 2.84 -6.40
CA VAL A 87 0.01 2.95 -6.16
C VAL A 87 0.77 3.23 -7.46
N GLY A 88 0.45 2.53 -8.55
CA GLY A 88 1.02 2.81 -9.88
C GLY A 88 0.74 4.23 -10.38
N ALA A 89 -0.48 4.75 -10.18
CA ALA A 89 -0.86 6.11 -10.56
C ALA A 89 -0.10 7.18 -9.72
N ILE A 90 0.05 6.95 -8.41
CA ILE A 90 0.87 7.79 -7.53
C ILE A 90 2.33 7.73 -7.98
N PHE A 91 2.84 6.53 -8.25
CA PHE A 91 4.23 6.34 -8.67
C PHE A 91 4.53 7.04 -10.00
N PHE A 92 3.64 6.93 -10.99
CA PHE A 92 3.72 7.70 -12.24
C PHE A 92 3.83 9.21 -11.96
N LYS A 93 3.01 9.73 -11.03
CA LYS A 93 3.04 11.14 -10.64
C LYS A 93 4.35 11.54 -9.98
N LEU A 94 4.92 10.67 -9.14
CA LEU A 94 6.24 10.91 -8.56
C LEU A 94 7.36 10.94 -9.61
N LEU A 95 7.28 10.08 -10.63
CA LEU A 95 8.28 10.02 -11.70
C LEU A 95 8.18 11.18 -12.71
N THR A 96 6.97 11.66 -12.98
CA THR A 96 6.72 12.61 -14.07
C THR A 96 6.28 13.99 -13.61
N GLY A 97 5.76 14.13 -12.38
CA GLY A 97 5.07 15.33 -11.91
C GLY A 97 3.65 15.49 -12.46
N GLU A 98 3.17 14.55 -13.28
CA GLU A 98 1.86 14.61 -13.94
C GLU A 98 0.90 13.56 -13.39
N ASN A 99 -0.40 13.82 -13.48
CA ASN A 99 -1.38 12.79 -13.14
C ASN A 99 -1.45 11.73 -14.25
N LEU A 100 -1.65 10.46 -13.90
CA LEU A 100 -1.83 9.39 -14.89
C LEU A 100 -3.01 9.70 -15.83
N VAL A 101 -4.11 10.16 -15.23
CA VAL A 101 -5.29 10.70 -15.93
C VAL A 101 -5.45 12.16 -15.55
N GLU A 102 -5.38 13.04 -16.55
CA GLU A 102 -5.72 14.43 -16.35
C GLU A 102 -7.23 14.63 -16.45
N LEU A 103 -7.78 15.14 -15.36
CA LEU A 103 -9.16 15.60 -15.26
C LEU A 103 -9.13 17.13 -15.19
N ASN A 104 -10.04 17.80 -15.89
CA ASN A 104 -10.11 19.26 -15.90
C ASN A 104 -10.18 19.82 -14.46
N ARG A 105 -9.25 20.73 -14.15
CA ARG A 105 -8.92 21.20 -12.78
C ARG A 105 -10.10 21.84 -12.03
N ASP A 106 -11.10 22.36 -12.74
CA ASP A 106 -12.25 23.07 -12.15
C ASP A 106 -13.27 22.15 -11.44
N ARG A 107 -13.09 20.82 -11.48
CA ARG A 107 -14.09 19.85 -10.97
C ARG A 107 -13.63 19.07 -9.73
N ARG A 108 -12.50 19.46 -9.11
CA ARG A 108 -11.82 18.74 -8.00
C ARG A 108 -12.56 18.71 -6.65
N ALA A 109 -13.69 19.39 -6.51
CA ALA A 109 -14.32 19.60 -5.20
C ALA A 109 -15.32 18.52 -4.75
N VAL A 110 -15.51 17.41 -5.48
CA VAL A 110 -16.48 16.38 -5.07
C VAL A 110 -15.89 14.98 -5.27
N ASP A 111 -15.81 14.26 -4.15
CA ASP A 111 -15.39 12.85 -4.03
C ASP A 111 -16.03 11.96 -5.11
N PHE A 112 -15.20 11.18 -5.81
CA PHE A 112 -15.66 10.29 -6.88
C PHE A 112 -16.53 9.16 -6.33
N GLY A 113 -16.29 8.68 -5.11
CA GLY A 113 -17.21 7.77 -4.43
C GLY A 113 -18.63 8.33 -4.40
N THR A 114 -18.78 9.61 -4.07
CA THR A 114 -20.06 10.32 -4.03
C THR A 114 -20.70 10.46 -5.41
N ARG A 115 -19.93 10.83 -6.44
CA ARG A 115 -20.44 10.96 -7.82
C ARG A 115 -20.84 9.62 -8.44
N LEU A 116 -20.03 8.59 -8.26
CA LEU A 116 -20.30 7.25 -8.78
C LEU A 116 -21.55 6.65 -8.11
N ARG A 117 -21.71 6.84 -6.79
CA ARG A 117 -22.95 6.49 -6.06
C ARG A 117 -24.18 7.15 -6.69
N ALA A 118 -24.13 8.46 -6.92
CA ALA A 118 -25.23 9.21 -7.54
C ALA A 118 -25.55 8.70 -8.96
N VAL A 119 -24.53 8.39 -9.76
CA VAL A 119 -24.70 7.89 -11.14
C VAL A 119 -25.39 6.54 -11.18
N VAL A 120 -24.95 5.60 -10.33
CA VAL A 120 -25.43 4.22 -10.28
C VAL A 120 -26.78 4.11 -9.57
N ALA A 121 -27.03 4.92 -8.55
CA ALA A 121 -28.32 4.99 -7.86
C ALA A 121 -29.42 5.66 -8.70
N GLY A 122 -29.05 6.30 -9.81
CA GLY A 122 -29.98 7.10 -10.62
C GLY A 122 -30.45 8.38 -9.93
N ASP A 123 -29.79 8.77 -8.84
CA ASP A 123 -30.24 9.81 -7.92
C ASP A 123 -29.24 10.97 -7.93
N GLY A 124 -29.62 12.10 -8.54
CA GLY A 124 -28.91 13.38 -8.40
C GLY A 124 -27.57 13.57 -9.14
N ALA A 125 -27.07 12.60 -9.91
CA ALA A 125 -25.87 12.83 -10.73
C ALA A 125 -26.18 13.72 -11.95
N THR A 126 -25.40 14.79 -12.12
CA THR A 126 -25.54 15.64 -13.31
C THR A 126 -25.03 14.88 -14.55
N GLY A 127 -25.55 15.17 -15.75
CA GLY A 127 -25.05 14.57 -16.99
C GLY A 127 -23.54 14.77 -17.20
N VAL A 128 -23.02 15.85 -16.64
CA VAL A 128 -21.60 16.22 -16.63
C VAL A 128 -20.74 15.25 -15.79
N ASP A 129 -21.28 14.71 -14.69
CA ASP A 129 -20.57 13.74 -13.85
C ASP A 129 -20.43 12.39 -14.53
N ARG A 130 -21.47 11.96 -15.27
CA ARG A 130 -21.42 10.73 -16.07
C ARG A 130 -20.38 10.83 -17.17
N GLU A 131 -20.37 11.93 -17.92
CA GLU A 131 -19.42 12.15 -19.01
C GLU A 131 -17.96 12.13 -18.53
N LEU A 132 -17.68 12.75 -17.37
CA LEU A 132 -16.34 12.74 -16.79
C LEU A 132 -15.88 11.33 -16.41
N ILE A 133 -16.77 10.54 -15.80
CA ILE A 133 -16.49 9.16 -15.40
C ILE A 133 -16.27 8.29 -16.64
N ASP A 134 -17.12 8.42 -17.66
CA ASP A 134 -17.02 7.67 -18.90
C ASP A 134 -15.74 8.02 -19.68
N ASP A 135 -15.35 9.30 -19.70
CA ASP A 135 -14.11 9.75 -20.33
C ASP A 135 -12.86 9.17 -19.63
N ALA A 136 -12.82 9.25 -18.30
CA ALA A 136 -11.74 8.65 -17.51
C ALA A 136 -11.69 7.13 -17.68
N ALA A 137 -12.83 6.45 -17.66
CA ALA A 137 -12.93 5.01 -17.88
C ALA A 137 -12.43 4.63 -19.28
N ARG A 138 -12.77 5.42 -20.31
CA ARG A 138 -12.32 5.21 -21.70
C ARG A 138 -10.80 5.34 -21.82
N LYS A 139 -10.22 6.35 -21.17
CA LYS A 139 -8.76 6.57 -21.12
C LYS A 139 -8.05 5.42 -20.42
N ILE A 140 -8.48 5.07 -19.21
CA ILE A 140 -7.80 4.04 -18.40
C ILE A 140 -7.92 2.63 -18.97
N ARG A 141 -9.03 2.31 -19.63
CA ARG A 141 -9.20 1.02 -20.33
C ARG A 141 -8.47 0.96 -21.67
N SER A 142 -7.99 2.07 -22.22
CA SER A 142 -7.22 2.07 -23.46
C SER A 142 -5.77 1.65 -23.18
N GLU A 143 -5.36 0.49 -23.69
CA GLU A 143 -3.96 0.06 -23.59
C GLU A 143 -2.99 1.06 -24.23
N GLU A 144 -3.40 1.66 -25.36
CA GLU A 144 -2.61 2.66 -26.06
C GLU A 144 -2.42 3.93 -25.21
N PHE A 145 -3.47 4.38 -24.52
CA PHE A 145 -3.36 5.50 -23.58
C PHE A 145 -2.35 5.19 -22.47
N VAL A 146 -2.51 4.04 -21.80
CA VAL A 146 -1.61 3.64 -20.70
C VAL A 146 -0.17 3.50 -21.19
N ARG A 147 0.07 2.84 -22.35
CA ARG A 147 1.39 2.72 -22.96
C ARG A 147 2.03 4.08 -23.26
N ARG A 148 1.25 5.06 -23.77
CA ARG A 148 1.76 6.42 -24.01
C ARG A 148 2.16 7.14 -22.72
N ARG A 149 1.38 6.99 -21.63
CA ARG A 149 1.77 7.56 -20.32
C ARG A 149 3.05 6.90 -19.80
N ILE A 150 3.17 5.58 -19.92
CA ILE A 150 4.40 4.88 -19.53
C ILE A 150 5.60 5.31 -20.38
N ALA A 151 5.42 5.53 -21.69
CA ALA A 151 6.47 6.05 -22.56
C ALA A 151 6.97 7.43 -22.10
N LEU A 152 6.07 8.32 -21.66
CA LEU A 152 6.45 9.59 -21.04
C LEU A 152 7.27 9.39 -19.76
N ALA A 153 6.93 8.39 -18.94
CA ALA A 153 7.73 8.07 -17.75
C ALA A 153 9.14 7.58 -18.12
N ARG A 154 9.27 6.82 -19.22
CA ARG A 154 10.57 6.34 -19.75
C ARG A 154 11.51 7.45 -20.18
N GLU A 155 10.99 8.63 -20.52
CA GLU A 155 11.82 9.81 -20.84
C GLU A 155 12.38 10.49 -19.58
N ARG A 156 11.76 10.28 -18.41
CA ARG A 156 12.08 11.01 -17.16
C ARG A 156 12.64 10.14 -16.05
N ALA A 157 12.55 8.82 -16.16
CA ALA A 157 12.89 7.88 -15.08
C ALA A 157 13.79 6.72 -15.55
N PRO A 158 14.54 6.08 -14.63
CA PRO A 158 15.36 4.92 -14.94
C PRO A 158 14.55 3.75 -15.55
N PRO A 159 15.16 2.89 -16.38
CA PRO A 159 14.47 1.74 -16.98
C PRO A 159 13.81 0.82 -15.95
N ALA A 160 14.48 0.56 -14.83
CA ALA A 160 13.95 -0.26 -13.73
C ALA A 160 12.69 0.35 -13.09
N ALA A 161 12.61 1.68 -12.99
CA ALA A 161 11.42 2.37 -12.48
C ALA A 161 10.22 2.17 -13.43
N CYS A 162 10.48 2.25 -14.74
CA CYS A 162 9.46 2.12 -15.76
C CYS A 162 8.93 0.68 -15.86
N GLU A 163 9.79 -0.32 -15.67
CA GLU A 163 9.36 -1.72 -15.59
C GLU A 163 8.46 -1.97 -14.39
N LEU A 164 8.82 -1.45 -13.20
CA LEU A 164 7.95 -1.53 -12.03
C LEU A 164 6.59 -0.89 -12.31
N LEU A 165 6.60 0.29 -12.95
CA LEU A 165 5.39 1.00 -13.32
C LEU A 165 4.51 0.21 -14.30
N GLU A 166 5.10 -0.43 -15.30
CA GLU A 166 4.40 -1.30 -16.26
C GLU A 166 3.73 -2.49 -15.57
N LEU A 167 4.38 -3.06 -14.58
CA LEU A 167 3.85 -4.19 -13.81
C LEU A 167 2.76 -3.78 -12.81
N LEU A 168 2.80 -2.54 -12.30
CA LEU A 168 1.75 -1.95 -11.44
C LEU A 168 0.51 -1.52 -12.24
N LEU A 169 0.69 -1.09 -13.49
CA LEU A 169 -0.39 -0.59 -14.37
C LEU A 169 -0.92 -1.65 -15.36
N GLN A 170 -0.79 -2.93 -15.02
CA GLN A 170 -1.43 -4.01 -15.79
C GLN A 170 -2.96 -3.89 -15.73
N GLN A 171 -3.61 -3.94 -16.89
CA GLN A 171 -5.07 -3.82 -16.97
C GLN A 171 -5.78 -5.00 -16.33
N ASP A 172 -5.31 -6.22 -16.59
CA ASP A 172 -5.80 -7.42 -15.91
C ASP A 172 -5.35 -7.43 -14.44
N PRO A 173 -6.27 -7.36 -13.46
CA PRO A 173 -5.92 -7.40 -12.05
C PRO A 173 -5.16 -8.66 -11.64
N ALA A 174 -5.33 -9.78 -12.37
CA ALA A 174 -4.62 -11.03 -12.09
C ALA A 174 -3.14 -11.02 -12.52
N GLN A 175 -2.79 -10.16 -13.48
CA GLN A 175 -1.41 -9.97 -13.95
C GLN A 175 -0.70 -8.81 -13.24
N ARG A 176 -1.44 -8.02 -12.46
CA ARG A 176 -0.92 -6.86 -11.74
C ARG A 176 -0.11 -7.29 -10.53
N LEU A 177 1.03 -6.62 -10.30
CA LEU A 177 1.87 -6.89 -9.13
C LEU A 177 1.09 -6.73 -7.82
N THR A 178 1.31 -7.68 -6.91
CA THR A 178 0.95 -7.52 -5.50
C THR A 178 1.96 -6.63 -4.78
N ALA A 179 1.58 -6.05 -3.63
CA ALA A 179 2.48 -5.24 -2.81
C ALA A 179 3.78 -5.98 -2.44
N THR A 180 3.67 -7.24 -2.02
CA THR A 180 4.83 -8.08 -1.68
C THR A 180 5.76 -8.31 -2.87
N GLN A 181 5.22 -8.52 -4.07
CA GLN A 181 6.05 -8.68 -5.27
C GLN A 181 6.68 -7.36 -5.70
N ALA A 182 5.96 -6.24 -5.58
CA ALA A 182 6.48 -4.91 -5.90
C ALA A 182 7.67 -4.52 -5.00
N LEU A 183 7.62 -4.85 -3.70
CA LEU A 183 8.72 -4.59 -2.75
C LEU A 183 10.00 -5.36 -3.09
N LYS A 184 9.87 -6.52 -3.76
CA LYS A 184 11.00 -7.34 -4.22
C LYS A 184 11.54 -6.93 -5.60
N HIS A 185 10.94 -5.92 -6.22
CA HIS A 185 11.36 -5.48 -7.54
C HIS A 185 12.71 -4.75 -7.47
N ARG A 186 13.59 -4.99 -8.45
CA ARG A 186 14.95 -4.43 -8.52
C ARG A 186 15.05 -2.92 -8.28
N PHE A 187 14.09 -2.16 -8.83
CA PHE A 187 14.04 -0.71 -8.63
C PHE A 187 13.96 -0.32 -7.13
N ILE A 188 13.20 -1.10 -6.35
CA ILE A 188 13.03 -0.88 -4.92
C ILE A 188 14.26 -1.42 -4.18
N THR A 189 14.64 -2.67 -4.42
CA THR A 189 15.75 -3.32 -3.70
C THR A 189 17.09 -2.62 -3.94
N ASP A 190 17.40 -2.22 -5.17
CA ASP A 190 18.67 -1.56 -5.51
C ASP A 190 18.75 -0.15 -4.90
N SER A 191 17.60 0.51 -4.75
CA SER A 191 17.50 1.80 -4.06
C SER A 191 17.80 1.68 -2.56
N TYR A 192 17.47 0.55 -1.94
CA TYR A 192 17.84 0.26 -0.54
C TYR A 192 19.30 -0.18 -0.38
N LEU A 193 19.95 -0.65 -1.45
CA LEU A 193 21.34 -1.15 -1.42
C LEU A 193 22.37 -0.10 -1.86
N SER A 194 21.92 1.06 -2.37
CA SER A 194 22.81 2.09 -2.91
C SER A 194 23.55 2.83 -1.79
N PRO A 195 24.90 2.83 -1.77
CA PRO A 195 25.69 3.51 -0.74
C PRO A 195 25.46 5.03 -0.82
N GLY A 196 24.73 5.58 0.15
CA GLY A 196 24.29 6.98 0.19
C GLY A 196 22.78 7.17 0.36
N SER A 197 21.99 6.11 0.18
CA SER A 197 20.56 6.09 0.52
C SER A 197 20.38 5.86 2.02
N LEU A 198 20.19 6.94 2.77
CA LEU A 198 20.11 6.95 4.24
C LEU A 198 21.36 6.36 4.92
N PRO A 199 21.70 6.71 6.17
CA PRO A 199 22.75 6.00 6.86
C PRO A 199 22.24 4.59 7.15
N LEU A 200 22.59 3.61 6.31
CA LEU A 200 22.73 2.20 6.69
C LEU A 200 23.87 2.06 7.72
N ARG A 201 23.89 2.92 8.75
CA ARG A 201 24.85 2.83 9.85
C ARG A 201 24.41 1.67 10.73
N ARG A 202 24.93 0.49 10.39
CA ARG A 202 25.03 -0.70 11.24
C ARG A 202 23.70 -1.07 11.92
N TYR A 203 22.78 -1.61 11.14
CA TYR A 203 21.60 -2.32 11.67
C TYR A 203 22.04 -3.70 12.16
N ALA A 204 22.57 -3.77 13.39
CA ALA A 204 22.95 -5.04 13.98
C ALA A 204 21.76 -5.61 14.76
N LEU A 205 21.26 -6.77 14.35
CA LEU A 205 20.47 -7.64 15.21
C LEU A 205 21.51 -8.31 16.11
N ASP A 206 21.85 -7.66 17.21
CA ASP A 206 22.90 -8.13 18.10
C ASP A 206 22.35 -9.13 19.13
N ALA A 207 23.28 -9.85 19.77
CA ALA A 207 22.93 -10.78 20.83
C ALA A 207 22.16 -10.09 21.97
N GLU A 208 22.38 -8.79 22.21
CA GLU A 208 21.65 -8.03 23.22
C GLU A 208 20.16 -7.87 22.87
N THR A 209 19.83 -7.61 21.61
CA THR A 209 18.45 -7.52 21.12
C THR A 209 17.70 -8.84 21.34
N ILE A 210 18.33 -9.97 21.01
CA ILE A 210 17.78 -11.31 21.29
C ILE A 210 17.57 -11.53 22.78
N ASP A 211 18.51 -11.08 23.62
CA ASP A 211 18.41 -11.25 25.06
C ASP A 211 17.27 -10.39 25.66
N ARG A 212 17.03 -9.20 25.12
CA ARG A 212 15.87 -8.36 25.45
C ARG A 212 14.55 -9.04 25.04
N MET A 213 14.50 -9.65 23.85
CA MET A 213 13.35 -10.45 23.40
C MET A 213 13.09 -11.62 24.35
N ARG A 214 14.14 -12.35 24.75
CA ARG A 214 14.06 -13.46 25.72
C ARG A 214 13.51 -13.00 27.08
N ARG A 215 13.99 -11.86 27.59
CA ARG A 215 13.50 -11.27 28.86
C ARG A 215 12.04 -10.86 28.78
N PHE A 216 11.60 -10.29 27.65
CA PHE A 216 10.21 -9.90 27.45
C PHE A 216 9.30 -11.13 27.30
N ALA A 217 9.71 -12.14 26.52
CA ALA A 217 9.00 -13.41 26.36
C ALA A 217 8.82 -14.16 27.70
N GLY A 218 9.83 -14.10 28.57
CA GLY A 218 9.79 -14.68 29.92
C GLY A 218 9.12 -13.81 30.99
N ALA A 219 8.70 -12.59 30.67
CA ALA A 219 8.11 -11.67 31.65
C ALA A 219 6.65 -12.05 32.00
N PRO A 220 6.19 -11.80 33.25
CA PRO A 220 4.80 -11.99 33.62
C PRO A 220 3.85 -11.15 32.74
N GLY A 221 2.63 -11.66 32.50
CA GLY A 221 1.68 -11.02 31.58
C GLY A 221 1.40 -9.54 31.87
N LEU A 222 1.32 -9.15 33.15
CA LEU A 222 1.13 -7.74 33.53
C LEU A 222 2.32 -6.85 33.12
N ARG A 223 3.55 -7.36 33.24
CA ARG A 223 4.76 -6.63 32.83
C ARG A 223 4.86 -6.53 31.32
N ARG A 224 4.49 -7.60 30.59
CA ARG A 224 4.40 -7.57 29.11
C ARG A 224 3.40 -6.51 28.66
N LEU A 225 2.20 -6.48 29.24
CA LEU A 225 1.17 -5.49 28.94
C LEU A 225 1.64 -4.06 29.22
N ALA A 226 2.27 -3.82 30.37
CA ALA A 226 2.77 -2.49 30.71
C ALA A 226 3.79 -1.98 29.68
N VAL A 227 4.76 -2.83 29.30
CA VAL A 227 5.77 -2.48 28.28
C VAL A 227 5.15 -2.29 26.90
N LEU A 228 4.14 -3.08 26.52
CA LEU A 228 3.41 -2.89 25.25
C LEU A 228 2.65 -1.56 25.22
N VAL A 229 1.99 -1.20 26.32
CA VAL A 229 1.29 0.08 26.45
C VAL A 229 2.27 1.24 26.40
N GLU A 230 3.38 1.16 27.13
CA GLU A 230 4.44 2.16 27.12
C GLU A 230 5.01 2.35 25.71
N ALA A 231 5.33 1.26 25.00
CA ALA A 231 5.80 1.31 23.62
C ALA A 231 4.78 1.98 22.67
N HIS A 232 3.48 1.72 22.86
CA HIS A 232 2.41 2.33 22.06
C HIS A 232 2.22 3.82 22.35
N LEU A 233 2.31 4.22 23.63
CA LEU A 233 2.07 5.61 24.06
C LEU A 233 3.25 6.52 23.74
N LEU A 234 4.47 6.03 23.91
CA LEU A 234 5.67 6.81 23.64
C LEU A 234 5.91 6.96 22.13
N GLY A 235 5.63 5.90 21.36
CA GLY A 235 5.85 5.88 19.91
C GLY A 235 7.27 6.30 19.50
N PRO A 236 7.57 6.39 18.20
CA PRO A 236 8.90 6.81 17.72
C PRO A 236 9.10 8.34 17.78
N GLN A 237 8.37 9.06 18.64
CA GLN A 237 8.08 10.48 18.45
C GLN A 237 9.30 11.40 18.51
N ASP A 238 10.45 10.98 19.04
CA ASP A 238 11.77 11.62 18.82
C ASP A 238 12.96 10.80 19.38
N ASP A 239 12.80 9.48 19.56
CA ASP A 239 13.86 8.64 20.13
C ASP A 239 14.66 7.96 19.02
N ASP A 240 15.92 8.36 18.85
CA ASP A 240 16.86 7.80 17.87
C ASP A 240 17.04 6.28 18.04
N THR A 241 16.89 5.77 19.26
CA THR A 241 16.96 4.33 19.56
C THR A 241 15.77 3.59 18.95
N ILE A 242 14.56 4.15 19.07
CA ILE A 242 13.35 3.57 18.49
C ILE A 242 13.41 3.68 16.96
N LYS A 243 13.88 4.81 16.42
CA LYS A 243 14.10 4.97 14.97
C LYS A 243 15.07 3.91 14.45
N GLN A 244 16.17 3.66 15.17
CA GLN A 244 17.12 2.61 14.82
C GLN A 244 16.49 1.22 14.87
N GLN A 245 15.68 0.90 15.88
CA GLN A 245 14.97 -0.38 15.99
C GLN A 245 13.97 -0.58 14.85
N VAL A 246 13.23 0.46 14.45
CA VAL A 246 12.31 0.41 13.30
C VAL A 246 13.06 0.15 12.00
N CYS A 247 14.22 0.79 11.81
CA CYS A 247 15.05 0.54 10.63
C CYS A 247 15.63 -0.88 10.64
N THR A 248 16.11 -1.37 11.78
CA THR A 248 16.57 -2.77 11.92
C THR A 248 15.43 -3.74 11.61
N PHE A 249 14.23 -3.51 12.13
CA PHE A 249 13.05 -4.34 11.83
C PHE A 249 12.79 -4.40 10.31
N ARG A 250 12.79 -3.25 9.64
CA ARG A 250 12.57 -3.16 8.18
C ARG A 250 13.68 -3.81 7.37
N ALA A 251 14.92 -3.77 7.84
CA ALA A 251 16.05 -4.42 7.17
C ALA A 251 15.96 -5.95 7.26
N VAL A 252 15.38 -6.48 8.33
CA VAL A 252 15.20 -7.92 8.55
C VAL A 252 13.93 -8.44 7.87
N ASP A 253 12.90 -7.61 7.76
CA ASP A 253 11.66 -7.90 7.03
C ASP A 253 11.86 -7.81 5.52
N GLU A 254 12.70 -8.69 4.95
CA GLU A 254 12.99 -8.74 3.51
C GLU A 254 11.72 -8.93 2.66
N CYS A 255 10.68 -9.54 3.24
CA CYS A 255 9.42 -9.78 2.56
C CYS A 255 8.44 -8.59 2.62
N GLY A 256 8.70 -7.60 3.48
CA GLY A 256 7.88 -6.41 3.65
C GLY A 256 6.47 -6.70 4.15
N MET A 257 6.30 -7.77 4.93
CA MET A 257 4.99 -8.19 5.44
C MET A 257 4.59 -7.43 6.71
N GLY A 258 5.53 -6.72 7.33
CA GLY A 258 5.35 -6.01 8.60
C GLY A 258 5.38 -6.94 9.80
N VAL A 259 5.85 -8.18 9.65
CA VAL A 259 5.95 -9.20 10.70
C VAL A 259 7.25 -9.98 10.49
N LEU A 260 8.02 -10.19 11.56
CA LEU A 260 9.25 -10.97 11.51
C LEU A 260 9.00 -12.41 11.96
N THR A 261 9.38 -13.38 11.13
CA THR A 261 9.39 -14.78 11.53
C THR A 261 10.72 -15.15 12.19
N ALA A 262 10.74 -16.28 12.91
CA ALA A 262 11.98 -16.83 13.44
C ALA A 262 13.02 -17.10 12.32
N ALA A 263 12.56 -17.46 11.12
CA ALA A 263 13.43 -17.68 9.96
C ALA A 263 14.09 -16.37 9.49
N ASP A 264 13.35 -15.27 9.44
CA ASP A 264 13.87 -13.94 9.03
C ASP A 264 14.96 -13.48 10.01
N ILE A 265 14.70 -13.59 11.32
CA ILE A 265 15.65 -13.23 12.37
C ILE A 265 16.90 -14.13 12.30
N ALA A 266 16.72 -15.44 12.10
CA ALA A 266 17.84 -16.38 11.97
C ALA A 266 18.69 -16.11 10.72
N ALA A 267 18.08 -15.72 9.60
CA ALA A 267 18.80 -15.34 8.39
C ALA A 267 19.64 -14.07 8.62
N ALA A 268 19.06 -13.05 9.26
CA ALA A 268 19.75 -11.80 9.58
C ALA A 268 20.93 -12.01 10.54
N LEU A 269 20.77 -12.84 11.60
CA LEU A 269 21.87 -13.17 12.52
C LEU A 269 23.03 -13.84 11.79
N ARG A 270 22.76 -14.82 10.91
CA ARG A 270 23.79 -15.50 10.12
C ARG A 270 24.50 -14.54 9.17
N ALA A 271 23.76 -13.65 8.51
CA ALA A 271 24.34 -12.65 7.60
C ALA A 271 25.30 -11.69 8.32
N GLN A 272 25.09 -11.46 9.61
CA GLN A 272 25.92 -10.62 10.47
C GLN A 272 27.05 -11.37 11.18
N GLY A 273 27.18 -12.68 10.95
CA GLY A 273 28.20 -13.53 11.56
C GLY A 273 27.91 -13.91 13.02
N HIS A 274 26.66 -13.82 13.46
CA HIS A 274 26.21 -14.25 14.78
C HIS A 274 25.66 -15.67 14.75
N ASP A 275 25.87 -16.42 15.85
CA ASP A 275 25.26 -17.73 16.04
C ASP A 275 23.75 -17.60 16.27
N VAL A 276 22.97 -18.49 15.67
CA VAL A 276 21.53 -18.54 15.86
C VAL A 276 21.21 -19.26 17.17
N PRO A 277 20.51 -18.63 18.13
CA PRO A 277 20.11 -19.27 19.37
C PRO A 277 19.19 -20.47 19.09
N ALA A 278 19.43 -21.60 19.76
CA ALA A 278 18.60 -22.79 19.63
C ALA A 278 17.16 -22.59 20.13
N ASP A 279 16.96 -21.64 21.05
CA ASP A 279 15.67 -21.28 21.63
C ASP A 279 14.93 -20.17 20.86
N LEU A 280 15.43 -19.73 19.69
CA LEU A 280 14.84 -18.63 18.93
C LEU A 280 13.39 -18.89 18.53
N GLU A 281 13.05 -20.11 18.11
CA GLU A 281 11.66 -20.48 17.78
C GLU A 281 10.73 -20.40 18.99
N GLU A 282 11.21 -20.84 20.16
CA GLU A 282 10.45 -20.77 21.42
C GLU A 282 10.25 -19.32 21.87
N ILE A 283 11.29 -18.48 21.72
CA ILE A 283 11.19 -17.04 22.00
C ILE A 283 10.11 -16.43 21.11
N CYS A 284 10.18 -16.61 19.79
CA CYS A 284 9.19 -16.05 18.86
C CYS A 284 7.76 -16.51 19.18
N HIS A 285 7.56 -17.80 19.45
CA HIS A 285 6.25 -18.33 19.84
C HIS A 285 5.71 -17.69 21.13
N LYS A 286 6.57 -17.34 22.09
CA LYS A 286 6.14 -16.68 23.34
C LYS A 286 5.87 -15.18 23.18
N LEU A 287 6.41 -14.57 22.13
CA LEU A 287 6.24 -13.14 21.82
C LEU A 287 4.90 -12.85 21.16
N ASP A 288 4.45 -13.76 20.28
CA ASP A 288 3.10 -13.77 19.72
C ASP A 288 2.02 -13.81 20.83
#